data_AF-A0A2D8XAX4-F1
#
_entry.id   AF-A0A2D8XAX4-F1
#
_cell.length_a   1.000
_cell.length_b   1.000
_cell.length_c   1.000
_cell.angle_alpha   90.00
_cell.angle_beta   90.00
_cell.angle_gamma   90.00
#
_symmetry.space_group_name_H-M   'P 1'
#
loop_
_entity.id
_entity.type
_entity.pdbx_description
1 polymer ?
#
loop_
_entity_poly.entity_id
_entity_poly.type
_entity_poly.pdbx_seq_one_letter_code
_entity_poly.pdbx_strand_id
1 'polypeptide(L)'
;MRYDLVPPKVIQGIAEVLTFGASKYGANNWKSVDDPERYVGALYRHLEAYRKGEIIDPESGFSHLAHASTNLAFLIELGHESNNWSK
;
A
#
# COMPACT_ATOMS: atom_id res chain seq x y z
N MET A 1 -15.61 18.75 -4.73
CA MET A 1 -14.82 17.51 -4.86
C MET A 1 -15.75 16.37 -5.28
N ARG A 2 -15.30 15.48 -6.18
CA ARG A 2 -16.11 14.40 -6.78
C ARG A 2 -15.50 13.03 -6.43
N TYR A 3 -15.79 12.54 -5.23
CA TYR A 3 -15.28 11.24 -4.74
C TYR A 3 -15.76 10.05 -5.58
N ASP A 4 -16.95 10.18 -6.15
CA ASP A 4 -17.59 9.20 -7.02
C ASP A 4 -16.80 8.89 -8.29
N LEU A 5 -15.81 9.71 -8.65
CA LEU A 5 -14.92 9.48 -9.80
C LEU A 5 -13.77 8.53 -9.49
N VAL A 6 -13.52 8.20 -8.21
CA VAL A 6 -12.49 7.23 -7.84
C VAL A 6 -13.00 5.83 -8.22
N PRO A 7 -12.26 5.05 -9.04
CA PRO A 7 -12.69 3.70 -9.40
C PRO A 7 -12.96 2.85 -8.14
N PRO A 8 -14.15 2.27 -7.97
CA PRO A 8 -14.51 1.57 -6.73
C PRO A 8 -13.59 0.38 -6.43
N LYS A 9 -12.98 -0.23 -7.47
CA LYS A 9 -12.05 -1.35 -7.33
C LYS A 9 -10.78 -1.00 -6.53
N VAL A 10 -10.26 0.23 -6.65
CA VAL A 10 -9.08 0.63 -5.85
C VAL A 10 -9.47 0.84 -4.38
N ILE A 11 -10.66 1.40 -4.13
CA ILE A 11 -11.20 1.57 -2.78
C ILE A 11 -11.37 0.20 -2.11
N GLN A 12 -12.01 -0.74 -2.81
CA GLN A 12 -12.21 -2.10 -2.32
C GLN A 12 -10.86 -2.80 -2.05
N GLY A 13 -9.92 -2.76 -2.98
CA GLY A 13 -8.62 -3.41 -2.81
C GLY A 13 -7.82 -2.86 -1.63
N ILE A 14 -7.85 -1.54 -1.40
CA ILE A 14 -7.22 -0.93 -0.21
C ILE A 14 -7.92 -1.40 1.07
N ALA A 15 -9.25 -1.46 1.08
CA ALA A 15 -10.01 -1.93 2.23
C ALA A 15 -9.72 -3.40 2.56
N GLU A 16 -9.59 -4.28 1.55
CA GLU A 16 -9.23 -5.69 1.72
C GLU A 16 -7.83 -5.85 2.35
N VAL A 17 -6.83 -5.14 1.81
CA VAL A 17 -5.45 -5.15 2.34
C VAL A 17 -5.41 -4.61 3.78
N LEU A 18 -6.12 -3.53 4.06
CA LEU A 18 -6.25 -2.97 5.40
C LEU A 18 -6.92 -3.94 6.38
N THR A 19 -7.93 -4.68 5.93
CA THR A 19 -8.63 -5.68 6.75
C THR A 19 -7.70 -6.85 7.08
N PHE A 20 -6.97 -7.35 6.09
CA PHE A 20 -5.94 -8.38 6.31
C PHE A 20 -4.85 -7.89 7.27
N GLY A 21 -4.32 -6.68 7.03
CA GLY A 21 -3.33 -6.04 7.90
C GLY A 21 -3.84 -5.83 9.33
N ALA A 22 -5.10 -5.44 9.50
CA ALA A 22 -5.71 -5.28 10.81
C ALA A 22 -5.81 -6.60 11.57
N SER A 23 -6.13 -7.70 10.88
CA SER A 23 -6.14 -9.04 11.48
C SER A 23 -4.74 -9.51 11.88
N LYS A 24 -3.70 -9.14 11.13
CA LYS A 24 -2.33 -9.62 11.32
C LYS A 24 -1.50 -8.78 12.29
N TYR A 25 -1.70 -7.46 12.27
CA TYR A 25 -0.87 -6.48 12.97
C TYR A 25 -1.66 -5.54 13.89
N GLY A 26 -2.99 -5.67 13.94
CA GLY A 26 -3.87 -4.72 14.61
C GLY A 26 -4.31 -3.58 13.70
N ALA A 27 -5.54 -3.09 13.91
CA ALA A 27 -6.11 -2.00 13.13
C ALA A 27 -5.26 -0.73 13.25
N ASN A 28 -5.02 -0.06 12.11
CA ASN A 28 -4.22 1.17 12.03
C ASN A 28 -2.77 1.07 12.53
N ASN A 29 -2.22 -0.13 12.73
CA ASN A 29 -0.83 -0.30 13.16
C ASN A 29 0.19 0.32 12.18
N TRP A 30 -0.21 0.53 10.92
CA TRP A 30 0.60 1.23 9.93
C TRP A 30 0.87 2.72 10.27
N LYS A 31 0.08 3.33 11.16
CA LYS A 31 0.32 4.71 11.61
C LYS A 31 1.47 4.84 12.60
N SER A 32 1.85 3.74 13.26
CA SER A 32 2.78 3.72 14.38
C SER A 32 4.17 3.20 14.00
N VAL A 33 4.51 3.19 12.70
CA VAL A 33 5.83 2.72 12.26
C VAL A 33 6.85 3.84 12.41
N ASP A 34 8.04 3.51 12.92
CA ASP A 34 9.10 4.49 13.17
C ASP A 34 9.70 5.07 11.88
N ASP A 35 9.72 4.27 10.81
CA ASP A 35 10.30 4.63 9.52
C ASP A 35 9.29 4.41 8.38
N PRO A 36 8.68 5.47 7.82
CA PRO A 36 7.77 5.37 6.67
C PRO A 36 8.44 4.89 5.37
N GLU A 37 9.78 4.94 5.24
CA GLU A 37 10.50 4.46 4.05
C GLU A 37 10.24 2.96 3.79
N ARG A 38 9.89 2.21 4.83
CA ARG A 38 9.46 0.81 4.69
C ARG A 38 8.29 0.63 3.71
N TYR A 39 7.41 1.64 3.60
CA TYR A 39 6.27 1.61 2.67
C TYR A 39 6.72 1.88 1.23
N VAL A 40 7.75 2.69 1.02
CA VAL A 40 8.40 2.83 -0.30
C VAL A 40 8.98 1.47 -0.71
N GLY A 41 9.73 0.82 0.17
CA GLY A 41 10.29 -0.51 -0.09
C GLY A 41 9.21 -1.57 -0.36
N ALA A 42 8.13 -1.58 0.41
CA ALA A 42 7.00 -2.50 0.20
C ALA A 42 6.27 -2.22 -1.13
N LEU A 43 6.01 -0.96 -1.45
CA LEU A 43 5.41 -0.54 -2.71
C LEU A 43 6.21 -1.07 -3.90
N TYR A 44 7.53 -0.89 -3.91
CA TYR A 44 8.38 -1.39 -5.00
C TYR A 44 8.40 -2.91 -5.08
N ARG A 45 8.41 -3.64 -3.96
CA ARG A 45 8.33 -5.11 -3.99
C ARG A 45 7.06 -5.61 -4.66
N HIS A 46 5.90 -5.05 -4.32
CA HIS A 46 4.65 -5.45 -4.96
C HIS A 46 4.58 -4.99 -6.43
N LEU A 47 5.06 -3.78 -6.75
CA LEU A 47 5.09 -3.29 -8.12
C LEU A 47 5.98 -4.15 -9.02
N GLU A 48 7.17 -4.54 -8.54
CA GLU A 48 8.09 -5.37 -9.31
C GLU A 48 7.60 -6.82 -9.46
N ALA A 49 6.92 -7.39 -8.45
CA ALA A 49 6.25 -8.69 -8.57
C ALA A 49 5.17 -8.64 -9.67
N TYR A 50 4.33 -7.60 -9.66
CA TYR A 50 3.35 -7.36 -10.72
C TYR A 50 3.99 -7.23 -12.11
N ARG A 51 5.08 -6.46 -12.24
CA ARG A 51 5.82 -6.31 -13.51
C ARG A 51 6.44 -7.62 -14.01
N LYS A 52 6.72 -8.56 -13.10
CA LYS A 52 7.20 -9.91 -13.42
C LYS A 52 6.07 -10.90 -13.76
N GLY A 53 4.81 -10.45 -13.71
CA GLY A 53 3.64 -11.26 -14.06
C GLY A 53 2.95 -11.93 -12.86
N GLU A 54 3.41 -11.69 -11.63
CA GLU A 54 2.73 -12.16 -10.43
C GLU A 54 1.58 -11.19 -10.10
N ILE A 55 0.34 -11.62 -10.33
CA ILE A 55 -0.84 -10.74 -10.18
C ILE A 55 -1.34 -10.69 -8.73
N ILE A 56 -1.19 -11.80 -8.02
CA ILE A 56 -1.73 -12.02 -6.67
C ILE A 56 -0.57 -12.28 -5.72
N ASP A 57 -0.55 -11.54 -4.62
CA ASP A 57 0.38 -11.73 -3.52
C ASP A 57 0.07 -13.05 -2.80
N PRO A 58 1.04 -13.98 -2.67
CA PRO A 58 0.80 -15.32 -2.18
C PRO A 58 0.53 -15.38 -0.67
N GLU A 59 0.91 -14.34 0.08
CA GLU A 59 0.67 -14.28 1.53
C GLU A 59 -0.78 -13.92 1.84
N SER A 60 -1.30 -12.90 1.15
CA SER A 60 -2.63 -12.35 1.41
C SER A 60 -3.72 -12.89 0.49
N GLY A 61 -3.36 -13.41 -0.69
CA GLY A 61 -4.31 -13.76 -1.75
C GLY A 61 -4.90 -12.54 -2.49
N PHE A 62 -4.36 -11.33 -2.29
CA PHE A 62 -4.85 -10.10 -2.91
C PHE A 62 -3.92 -9.55 -3.99
N SER A 63 -4.43 -8.64 -4.82
CA SER A 63 -3.64 -8.07 -5.92
C SER A 63 -2.39 -7.33 -5.42
N HIS A 64 -1.25 -7.55 -6.09
CA HIS A 64 -0.06 -6.73 -5.87
C HIS A 64 -0.32 -5.23 -6.07
N LEU A 65 -1.18 -4.86 -7.03
CA LEU A 65 -1.55 -3.45 -7.23
C LEU A 65 -2.40 -2.89 -6.09
N ALA A 66 -3.20 -3.72 -5.40
CA ALA A 66 -3.94 -3.29 -4.21
C ALA A 66 -2.98 -3.00 -3.06
N HIS A 67 -1.98 -3.87 -2.84
CA HIS A 67 -0.91 -3.62 -1.87
C HIS A 67 -0.09 -2.38 -2.22
N ALA A 68 0.32 -2.22 -3.48
CA ALA A 68 1.07 -1.04 -3.91
C ALA A 68 0.25 0.26 -3.69
N SER A 69 -1.05 0.24 -4.02
CA SER A 69 -1.96 1.37 -3.77
C SER A 69 -2.11 1.67 -2.28
N THR A 70 -2.16 0.63 -1.44
CA THR A 70 -2.26 0.79 0.02
C THR A 70 -1.00 1.41 0.61
N ASN A 71 0.18 0.94 0.19
CA ASN A 71 1.45 1.53 0.61
C ASN A 71 1.57 3.00 0.17
N LEU A 72 1.13 3.32 -1.06
CA LEU A 72 1.08 4.71 -1.54
C LEU A 72 0.13 5.57 -0.69
N ALA A 73 -1.04 5.03 -0.35
CA ALA A 73 -2.00 5.73 0.52
C ALA A 73 -1.42 6.01 1.91
N PHE A 74 -0.64 5.08 2.48
CA PHE A 74 0.06 5.31 3.75
C PHE A 74 1.08 6.44 3.65
N LEU A 75 1.88 6.46 2.58
CA LEU A 75 2.87 7.53 2.37
C LEU A 75 2.20 8.91 2.25
N ILE A 76 1.08 8.99 1.51
CA ILE A 76 0.29 10.22 1.38
C ILE A 76 -0.24 10.68 2.74
N GLU A 77 -0.85 9.76 3.49
CA GLU A 77 -1.50 10.05 4.77
C GLU A 77 -0.48 10.40 5.89
N LEU A 78 0.71 9.79 5.86
CA LEU A 78 1.81 10.12 6.76
C LEU A 78 2.55 11.41 6.35
N GLY A 79 2.21 12.02 5.21
CA GLY A 79 2.89 13.19 4.68
C GLY A 79 4.38 12.92 4.40
N HIS A 80 4.71 11.72 3.93
CA HIS A 80 6.11 11.34 3.70
C HIS A 80 6.72 12.16 2.55
N GLU A 81 7.81 12.86 2.86
CA GLU A 81 8.67 13.51 1.87
C GLU A 81 9.89 12.61 1.60
N SER A 82 10.11 12.28 0.33
CA SER A 82 11.24 11.43 -0.03
C SER A 82 12.55 12.07 0.40
N ASN A 83 13.39 11.33 1.13
CA ASN A 83 14.73 11.78 1.43
C ASN A 83 15.48 12.05 0.12
N ASN A 84 16.07 13.24 -0.03
CA ASN A 84 16.76 13.64 -1.26
C ASN A 84 17.89 12.66 -1.59
N TRP A 85 17.70 11.80 -2.59
CA TRP A 85 18.76 11.00 -3.23
C TRP A 85 19.78 11.89 -3.99
N SER A 86 19.61 13.21 -3.92
CA SER A 86 20.31 14.25 -4.67
C SER A 86 21.04 15.27 -3.78
N LYS A 87 21.38 14.93 -2.53
CA LYS A 87 22.37 15.68 -1.74
C LYS A 87 23.69 14.93 -1.64
#